data_AF-A0A800F992-F1
#
_entry.id   AF-A0A800F992-F1
#
_cell.length_a   1.000
_cell.length_b   1.000
_cell.length_c   1.000
_cell.angle_alpha   90.00
_cell.angle_beta   90.00
_cell.angle_gamma   90.00
#
_symmetry.space_group_name_H-M   'P 1'
#
loop_
_entity.id
_entity.type
_entity.pdbx_description
1 polymer ?
#
loop_
_entity_poly.entity_id
_entity_poly.type
_entity_poly.pdbx_seq_one_letter_code
_entity_poly.pdbx_strand_id
1 'polypeptide(L)'
;MAEASKARVSERKRMSPVWIVPAVALLLGAWMFVDAYLSQGPEVEITFPTASGLEPGKTKVKVLDVEVGKVQSVTLGEDLKSVVATARLDKEAEPLLREDTQFWVVTARFGAQGISGFSTILSGGYIQLAPGQAPGERRSFVGLPEPPVTPAGTPGLKVELVGDEAGSISAGDPVLHKGYPVGRIESAKLDVATETMRYAVFIEAEYEQLVTSSTRFWNASGFTFNATADGIQLEAGSIMTLLAGGVSFGEPSGVRPGEEIVDGTSFKLYPDYPSVNREPYREVVEYVLRFDQSIRGLTEGAPVEYRGIPVGRVEDILIEDLS
;
A
#
# COMPACT_ATOMS: atom_id res chain seq x y z
N MET A 1 -59.08 -72.86 -55.52
CA MET A 1 -58.93 -71.41 -55.25
C MET A 1 -59.23 -71.19 -53.78
N ALA A 2 -58.22 -70.86 -52.98
CA ALA A 2 -58.39 -70.43 -51.60
C ALA A 2 -57.47 -69.21 -51.42
N GLU A 3 -58.08 -68.03 -51.24
CA GLU A 3 -57.36 -66.78 -50.98
C GLU A 3 -56.67 -66.84 -49.62
N ALA A 4 -55.35 -66.68 -49.62
CA ALA A 4 -54.57 -66.55 -48.41
C ALA A 4 -54.82 -65.17 -47.78
N SER A 5 -55.36 -65.18 -46.56
CA SER A 5 -55.49 -63.99 -45.71
C SER A 5 -54.14 -63.34 -45.46
N LYS A 6 -53.95 -62.11 -45.95
CA LYS A 6 -52.77 -61.28 -45.65
C LYS A 6 -52.91 -60.66 -44.26
N ALA A 7 -52.09 -61.12 -43.31
CA ALA A 7 -51.96 -60.51 -42.00
C ALA A 7 -51.38 -59.09 -42.11
N ARG A 8 -52.10 -58.09 -41.56
CA ARG A 8 -51.57 -56.74 -41.35
C ARG A 8 -50.76 -56.72 -40.05
N VAL A 9 -49.44 -56.70 -40.18
CA VAL A 9 -48.54 -56.44 -39.05
C VAL A 9 -48.57 -54.94 -38.75
N SER A 10 -49.10 -54.57 -37.59
CA SER A 10 -49.05 -53.21 -37.04
C SER A 10 -47.93 -53.15 -36.02
N GLU A 11 -46.80 -52.55 -36.39
CA GLU A 11 -45.66 -52.33 -35.50
C GLU A 11 -45.98 -51.16 -34.54
N ARG A 12 -46.56 -51.45 -33.37
CA ARG A 12 -46.68 -50.43 -32.32
C ARG A 12 -45.33 -50.23 -31.63
N LYS A 13 -44.52 -49.31 -32.15
CA LYS A 13 -43.44 -48.67 -31.37
C LYS A 13 -44.05 -47.79 -30.30
N ARG A 14 -44.52 -48.38 -29.20
CA ARG A 14 -44.81 -47.65 -27.97
C ARG A 14 -43.64 -47.92 -27.03
N MET A 15 -42.80 -46.90 -26.82
CA MET A 15 -41.86 -46.93 -25.69
C MET A 15 -42.68 -47.22 -24.43
N SER A 16 -42.30 -48.29 -23.73
CA SER A 16 -42.98 -48.68 -22.50
C SER A 16 -42.95 -47.52 -21.49
N PRO A 17 -44.06 -47.21 -20.80
CA PRO A 17 -44.08 -46.21 -19.73
C PRO A 17 -43.02 -46.44 -18.63
N VAL A 18 -42.49 -47.66 -18.54
CA VAL A 18 -41.38 -48.03 -17.65
C VAL A 18 -40.11 -47.19 -17.90
N TRP A 19 -39.88 -46.71 -19.12
CA TRP A 19 -38.73 -45.86 -19.45
C TRP A 19 -38.84 -44.40 -18.97
N ILE A 20 -40.01 -43.99 -18.50
CA ILE A 20 -40.21 -42.63 -17.97
C ILE A 20 -39.39 -42.44 -16.69
N VAL A 21 -39.35 -43.44 -15.80
CA VAL A 21 -38.65 -43.32 -14.51
C VAL A 21 -37.14 -43.12 -14.69
N PRO A 22 -36.41 -43.94 -15.48
CA PRO A 22 -35.00 -43.70 -15.76
C PRO A 22 -34.73 -42.36 -16.48
N ALA A 23 -35.60 -41.96 -17.41
CA ALA A 23 -35.44 -40.69 -18.12
C ALA A 23 -35.58 -39.48 -17.20
N VAL A 24 -36.56 -39.51 -16.27
CA VAL A 24 -36.74 -38.46 -15.26
C VAL A 24 -35.58 -38.44 -14.28
N ALA A 25 -35.10 -39.60 -13.82
CA ALA A 25 -33.93 -39.67 -12.94
C ALA A 25 -32.66 -39.11 -13.61
N LEU A 26 -32.46 -39.41 -14.90
CA LEU A 26 -31.34 -38.88 -15.68
C LEU A 26 -31.45 -37.36 -15.86
N LEU A 27 -32.66 -36.85 -16.14
CA LEU A 27 -32.92 -35.41 -16.21
C LEU A 27 -32.63 -34.69 -14.89
N LEU A 28 -33.09 -35.25 -13.76
CA LEU A 28 -32.82 -34.69 -12.43
C LEU A 28 -31.33 -34.74 -12.10
N GLY A 29 -30.63 -35.83 -12.42
CA GLY A 29 -29.19 -35.96 -12.23
C GLY A 29 -28.40 -34.97 -13.09
N ALA A 30 -28.78 -34.82 -14.36
CA ALA A 30 -28.18 -33.83 -15.26
C ALA A 30 -28.43 -32.39 -14.75
N TRP A 31 -29.64 -32.11 -14.26
CA TRP A 31 -29.97 -30.81 -13.69
C TRP A 31 -29.16 -30.52 -12.41
N MET A 32 -29.09 -31.47 -11.47
CA MET A 32 -28.25 -31.33 -10.26
C MET A 32 -26.78 -31.14 -10.59
N PHE A 33 -26.26 -31.86 -11.59
CA PHE A 33 -24.86 -31.73 -12.01
C PHE A 33 -24.59 -30.34 -12.59
N VAL A 34 -25.47 -29.85 -13.46
CA VAL A 34 -25.36 -28.51 -14.05
C VAL A 34 -25.50 -27.44 -12.98
N ASP A 35 -26.48 -27.58 -12.07
CA ASP A 35 -26.68 -26.65 -10.96
C ASP A 35 -25.47 -26.61 -10.02
N ALA A 36 -24.95 -27.77 -9.64
CA ALA A 36 -23.75 -27.89 -8.81
C ALA A 36 -22.49 -27.36 -9.50
N TYR A 37 -22.41 -27.42 -10.84
CA TYR A 37 -21.29 -26.89 -11.60
C TYR A 37 -21.40 -25.36 -11.79
N LEU A 38 -22.59 -24.84 -12.09
CA LEU A 38 -22.85 -23.40 -12.28
C LEU A 38 -22.94 -22.60 -10.97
N SER A 39 -23.13 -23.30 -9.84
CA SER A 39 -23.14 -22.72 -8.51
C SER A 39 -21.75 -22.68 -7.85
N GLN A 40 -20.74 -23.31 -8.46
CA GLN A 40 -19.36 -23.17 -7.99
C GLN A 40 -18.85 -21.76 -8.31
N GLY A 41 -18.28 -21.11 -7.30
CA GLY A 41 -17.62 -19.82 -7.49
C GLY A 41 -16.26 -19.96 -8.18
N PRO A 42 -15.61 -18.83 -8.49
CA PRO A 42 -14.41 -18.80 -9.30
C PRO A 42 -13.23 -19.48 -8.59
N GLU A 43 -12.39 -20.14 -9.38
CA GLU A 43 -11.11 -20.67 -8.94
C GLU A 43 -10.01 -19.64 -9.22
N VAL A 44 -9.14 -19.44 -8.22
CA VAL A 44 -8.04 -18.49 -8.26
C VAL A 44 -6.73 -19.18 -7.89
N GLU A 45 -5.69 -18.85 -8.64
CA GLU A 45 -4.33 -19.30 -8.39
C GLU A 45 -3.54 -18.16 -7.74
N ILE A 46 -2.94 -18.44 -6.59
CA ILE A 46 -2.18 -17.47 -5.83
C ILE A 46 -0.77 -18.01 -5.61
N THR A 47 0.21 -17.33 -6.18
CA THR A 47 1.62 -17.73 -6.10
C THR A 47 2.28 -17.08 -4.90
N PHE A 48 2.81 -17.89 -3.98
CA PHE A 48 3.55 -17.46 -2.79
C PHE A 48 4.98 -17.99 -2.82
N PRO A 49 5.93 -17.34 -2.12
CA PRO A 49 7.29 -17.87 -1.98
C PRO A 49 7.35 -19.12 -1.10
N THR A 50 6.43 -19.30 -0.15
CA THR A 50 6.38 -20.47 0.73
C THR A 50 4.94 -20.90 1.02
N ALA A 51 4.75 -22.18 1.34
CA ALA A 51 3.46 -22.75 1.76
C ALA A 51 3.15 -22.57 3.26
N SER A 52 3.94 -21.78 3.99
CA SER A 52 3.89 -21.71 5.45
C SER A 52 2.51 -21.22 5.94
N GLY A 53 1.82 -22.07 6.70
CA GLY A 53 0.49 -21.79 7.23
C GLY A 53 -0.68 -22.02 6.25
N LEU A 54 -0.40 -22.63 5.09
CA LEU A 54 -1.42 -23.04 4.12
C LEU A 54 -1.64 -24.56 4.19
N GLU A 55 -2.87 -24.96 4.51
CA GLU A 55 -3.33 -26.34 4.54
C GLU A 55 -4.48 -26.54 3.53
N PRO A 56 -4.28 -27.40 2.51
CA PRO A 56 -5.33 -27.77 1.57
C PRO A 56 -6.61 -28.23 2.27
N GLY A 57 -7.76 -27.71 1.83
CA GLY A 57 -9.07 -28.05 2.36
C GLY A 57 -9.37 -27.49 3.75
N LYS A 58 -8.47 -26.72 4.38
CA LYS A 58 -8.67 -26.10 5.70
C LYS A 58 -8.47 -24.59 5.70
N THR A 59 -7.43 -24.11 5.02
CA THR A 59 -7.13 -22.67 4.97
C THR A 59 -8.25 -21.93 4.26
N LYS A 60 -8.75 -20.90 4.93
CA LYS A 60 -9.85 -20.05 4.46
C LYS A 60 -9.30 -18.84 3.71
N VAL A 61 -10.06 -18.35 2.74
CA VAL A 61 -9.85 -17.04 2.14
C VAL A 61 -10.86 -16.09 2.77
N LYS A 62 -10.39 -14.93 3.24
CA LYS A 62 -11.21 -13.95 3.93
C LYS A 62 -11.08 -12.55 3.36
N VAL A 63 -12.16 -11.77 3.41
CA VAL A 63 -12.17 -10.33 3.17
C VAL A 63 -12.81 -9.67 4.39
N LEU A 64 -12.18 -8.66 4.98
CA LEU A 64 -12.69 -7.99 6.20
C LEU A 64 -13.13 -8.98 7.30
N ASP A 65 -12.32 -10.03 7.56
CA ASP A 65 -12.60 -11.15 8.47
C ASP A 65 -13.80 -12.07 8.13
N VAL A 66 -14.49 -11.83 7.00
CA VAL A 66 -15.55 -12.69 6.47
C VAL A 66 -14.96 -13.77 5.57
N GLU A 67 -15.35 -15.03 5.79
CA GLU A 67 -14.97 -16.16 4.92
C GLU A 67 -15.68 -16.06 3.57
N VAL A 68 -14.89 -16.11 2.49
CA VAL A 68 -15.35 -15.97 1.09
C VAL A 68 -14.79 -17.05 0.18
N GLY A 69 -14.19 -18.08 0.75
CA GLY A 69 -13.58 -19.16 -0.01
C GLY A 69 -12.63 -20.03 0.80
N LYS A 70 -12.04 -21.00 0.10
CA LYS A 70 -11.13 -21.99 0.71
C LYS A 70 -10.04 -22.43 -0.25
N VAL A 71 -8.84 -22.67 0.30
CA VAL A 71 -7.75 -23.29 -0.44
C VAL A 71 -8.08 -24.75 -0.71
N GLN A 72 -8.05 -25.16 -1.98
CA GLN A 72 -8.33 -26.54 -2.41
C GLN A 72 -7.05 -27.36 -2.48
N SER A 73 -5.98 -26.80 -3.05
CA SER A 73 -4.69 -27.48 -3.23
C SER A 73 -3.54 -26.50 -3.09
N VAL A 74 -2.38 -27.05 -2.78
CA VAL A 74 -1.12 -26.32 -2.69
C VAL A 74 -0.09 -27.17 -3.42
N THR A 75 0.47 -26.64 -4.50
CA THR A 75 1.44 -27.35 -5.35
C THR A 75 2.71 -26.53 -5.49
N LEU A 76 3.83 -27.20 -5.76
CA LEU A 76 5.08 -26.52 -6.07
C LEU A 76 4.99 -25.91 -7.48
N GLY A 77 5.44 -24.67 -7.65
CA GLY A 77 5.53 -24.02 -8.95
C GLY A 77 6.53 -24.73 -9.85
N GLU A 78 6.40 -24.54 -11.17
CA GLU A 78 7.30 -25.14 -12.17
C GLU A 78 8.77 -24.72 -11.97
N ASP A 79 9.00 -23.56 -11.37
CA ASP A 79 10.31 -23.01 -11.02
C ASP A 79 10.97 -23.70 -9.82
N LEU A 80 10.23 -24.57 -9.11
CA LEU A 80 10.61 -25.23 -7.86
C LEU A 80 11.01 -24.26 -6.72
N LYS A 81 10.69 -22.97 -6.87
CA LYS A 81 11.04 -21.89 -5.93
C LYS A 81 9.82 -21.17 -5.39
N SER A 82 8.67 -21.36 -6.01
CA SER A 82 7.39 -20.82 -5.60
C SER A 82 6.39 -21.92 -5.29
N VAL A 83 5.31 -21.54 -4.63
CA VAL A 83 4.17 -22.40 -4.30
C VAL A 83 2.93 -21.78 -4.90
N VAL A 84 2.17 -22.58 -5.65
CA VAL A 84 0.87 -22.18 -6.20
C VAL A 84 -0.22 -22.73 -5.30
N ALA A 85 -0.93 -21.83 -4.63
CA ALA A 85 -2.12 -22.15 -3.86
C ALA A 85 -3.36 -21.93 -4.73
N THR A 86 -4.08 -23.00 -5.01
CA THR A 86 -5.35 -22.94 -5.74
C THR A 86 -6.48 -22.82 -4.74
N ALA A 87 -7.20 -21.70 -4.75
CA ALA A 87 -8.35 -21.46 -3.89
C ALA A 87 -9.63 -21.37 -4.72
N ARG A 88 -10.74 -21.86 -4.15
CA ARG A 88 -12.07 -21.65 -4.72
C ARG A 88 -12.82 -20.66 -3.85
N LEU A 89 -13.27 -19.59 -4.48
CA LEU A 89 -14.06 -18.56 -3.82
C LEU A 89 -15.54 -18.86 -3.97
N ASP A 90 -16.34 -18.23 -3.11
CA ASP A 90 -17.78 -18.21 -3.24
C ASP A 90 -18.18 -17.34 -4.44
N LYS A 91 -19.32 -17.66 -5.07
CA LYS A 91 -19.80 -16.93 -6.26
C LYS A 91 -19.99 -15.43 -6.00
N GLU A 92 -20.36 -15.07 -4.78
CA GLU A 92 -20.55 -13.68 -4.33
C GLU A 92 -19.23 -12.89 -4.25
N ALA A 93 -18.09 -13.58 -4.21
CA ALA A 93 -16.76 -12.97 -4.14
C ALA A 93 -16.13 -12.70 -5.53
N GLU A 94 -16.77 -13.15 -6.62
CA GLU A 94 -16.30 -12.90 -7.99
C GLU A 94 -16.05 -11.41 -8.30
N PRO A 95 -16.89 -10.45 -7.86
CA PRO A 95 -16.64 -9.01 -8.07
C PRO A 95 -15.40 -8.46 -7.33
N LEU A 96 -14.85 -9.22 -6.38
CA LEU A 96 -13.66 -8.85 -5.61
C LEU A 96 -12.37 -9.17 -6.39
N LEU A 97 -12.44 -9.94 -7.47
CA LEU A 97 -11.31 -10.40 -8.27
C LEU A 97 -10.94 -9.42 -9.38
N ARG A 98 -10.44 -8.25 -8.98
CA ARG A 98 -9.92 -7.22 -9.88
C ARG A 98 -8.43 -7.37 -10.18
N GLU A 99 -7.93 -6.68 -11.20
CA GLU A 99 -6.51 -6.77 -11.60
C GLU A 99 -5.51 -6.46 -10.48
N ASP A 100 -5.84 -5.50 -9.62
CA ASP A 100 -5.04 -5.02 -8.50
C ASP A 100 -5.45 -5.62 -7.14
N THR A 101 -6.22 -6.72 -7.16
CA THR A 101 -6.57 -7.45 -5.94
C THR A 101 -5.34 -8.04 -5.29
N GLN A 102 -5.23 -7.84 -3.97
CA GLN A 102 -4.09 -8.31 -3.20
C GLN A 102 -4.48 -9.46 -2.30
N PHE A 103 -3.60 -10.45 -2.24
CA PHE A 103 -3.71 -11.61 -1.37
C PHE A 103 -2.47 -11.70 -0.49
N TRP A 104 -2.64 -12.00 0.79
CA TRP A 104 -1.50 -12.28 1.68
C TRP A 104 -1.87 -13.34 2.72
N VAL A 105 -0.85 -14.01 3.25
CA VAL A 105 -1.04 -15.01 4.31
C VAL A 105 -0.98 -14.34 5.67
N VAL A 106 -2.00 -14.54 6.49
CA VAL A 106 -2.03 -14.12 7.89
C VAL A 106 -1.78 -15.35 8.77
N THR A 107 -0.66 -15.35 9.48
CA THR A 107 -0.23 -16.41 10.40
C THR A 107 0.39 -15.80 11.66
N ALA A 108 0.44 -16.59 12.74
CA ALA A 108 1.05 -16.17 13.98
C ALA A 108 2.56 -15.97 13.77
N ARG A 109 3.04 -14.77 14.06
CA ARG A 109 4.46 -14.44 13.99
C ARG A 109 4.95 -13.96 15.35
N PHE A 110 6.11 -14.47 15.75
CA PHE A 110 6.84 -14.02 16.92
C PHE A 110 7.91 -13.02 16.47
N GLY A 111 7.71 -11.73 16.77
CA GLY A 111 8.67 -10.67 16.46
C GLY A 111 9.21 -10.01 17.73
N ALA A 112 10.29 -9.23 17.60
CA ALA A 112 10.88 -8.49 18.71
C ALA A 112 9.94 -7.40 19.28
N GLN A 113 8.99 -6.88 18.49
CA GLN A 113 7.97 -5.91 18.91
C GLN A 113 6.67 -6.54 19.45
N GLY A 114 6.53 -7.87 19.52
CA GLY A 114 5.33 -8.52 20.08
C GLY A 114 4.82 -9.71 19.26
N ILE A 115 3.64 -10.22 19.65
CA ILE A 115 2.97 -11.36 19.03
C ILE A 115 1.83 -10.83 18.15
N SER A 116 1.90 -11.08 16.84
CA SER A 116 0.80 -10.80 15.90
C SER A 116 0.08 -12.09 15.52
N GLY A 117 -1.21 -12.01 15.16
CA GLY A 117 -1.97 -13.17 14.69
C GLY A 117 -2.36 -14.19 15.75
N PHE A 118 -2.61 -13.77 17.00
CA PHE A 118 -3.01 -14.67 18.11
C PHE A 118 -4.21 -15.58 17.76
N SER A 119 -5.16 -15.09 16.95
CA SER A 119 -6.29 -15.87 16.45
C SER A 119 -5.85 -17.14 15.69
N THR A 120 -4.74 -17.07 14.95
CA THR A 120 -4.24 -18.15 14.10
C THR A 120 -3.51 -19.27 14.84
N ILE A 121 -3.14 -19.07 16.11
CA ILE A 121 -2.54 -20.12 16.95
C ILE A 121 -3.54 -21.27 17.12
N LEU A 122 -4.83 -20.96 17.24
CA LEU A 122 -5.89 -21.94 17.41
C LEU A 122 -6.58 -22.30 16.09
N SER A 123 -6.82 -21.32 15.21
CA SER A 123 -7.60 -21.53 13.97
C SER A 123 -6.77 -21.89 12.74
N GLY A 124 -5.43 -21.87 12.84
CA GLY A 124 -4.53 -21.98 11.69
C GLY A 124 -4.43 -20.68 10.88
N GLY A 125 -3.47 -20.64 9.95
CA GLY A 125 -3.29 -19.54 9.02
C GLY A 125 -4.43 -19.42 8.02
N TYR A 126 -4.68 -18.20 7.55
CA TYR A 126 -5.67 -17.90 6.52
C TYR A 126 -5.10 -16.95 5.47
N ILE A 127 -5.72 -16.94 4.28
CA ILE A 127 -5.40 -15.97 3.24
C ILE A 127 -6.37 -14.79 3.40
N GLN A 128 -5.84 -13.59 3.48
CA GLN A 128 -6.62 -12.36 3.44
C GLN A 128 -6.62 -11.80 2.02
N LEU A 129 -7.79 -11.37 1.56
CA LEU A 129 -8.05 -10.71 0.29
C LEU A 129 -8.37 -9.24 0.58
N ALA A 130 -7.80 -8.33 -0.22
CA ALA A 130 -8.26 -6.95 -0.35
C ALA A 130 -8.63 -6.67 -1.81
N PRO A 131 -9.89 -6.28 -2.09
CA PRO A 131 -10.33 -5.98 -3.44
C PRO A 131 -9.67 -4.70 -3.92
N GLY A 132 -9.16 -4.73 -5.13
CA GLY A 132 -8.63 -3.52 -5.76
C GLY A 132 -9.71 -2.62 -6.36
N GLN A 133 -9.30 -1.59 -7.08
CA GLN A 133 -10.20 -0.68 -7.80
C GLN A 133 -10.05 -0.77 -9.32
N ALA A 134 -8.95 -1.33 -9.83
CA ALA A 134 -8.66 -1.37 -11.26
C ALA A 134 -9.73 -2.15 -12.04
N PRO A 135 -10.10 -1.69 -13.25
CA PRO A 135 -11.02 -2.42 -14.10
C PRO A 135 -10.38 -3.74 -14.58
N GLY A 136 -11.21 -4.75 -14.82
CA GLY A 136 -10.78 -6.05 -15.34
C GLY A 136 -10.84 -7.15 -14.30
N GLU A 137 -11.05 -8.38 -14.77
CA GLU A 137 -11.08 -9.58 -13.93
C GLU A 137 -9.75 -10.32 -14.06
N ARG A 138 -9.21 -10.78 -12.93
CA ARG A 138 -7.99 -11.59 -12.89
C ARG A 138 -8.20 -12.81 -12.00
N ARG A 139 -7.63 -13.95 -12.40
CA ARG A 139 -7.72 -15.22 -11.67
C ARG A 139 -6.38 -15.77 -11.20
N SER A 140 -5.27 -15.17 -11.64
CA SER A 140 -3.92 -15.54 -11.23
C SER A 140 -3.26 -14.34 -10.57
N PHE A 141 -2.77 -14.52 -9.35
CA PHE A 141 -2.25 -13.46 -8.50
C PHE A 141 -0.90 -13.84 -7.92
N VAL A 142 -0.07 -12.82 -7.70
CA VAL A 142 1.13 -12.97 -6.86
C VAL A 142 0.74 -12.57 -5.45
N GLY A 143 0.82 -13.53 -4.53
CA GLY A 143 0.54 -13.31 -3.13
C GLY A 143 1.68 -12.56 -2.43
N LEU A 144 1.32 -11.58 -1.61
CA LEU A 144 2.26 -10.83 -0.80
C LEU A 144 2.73 -11.70 0.38
N PRO A 145 4.04 -11.70 0.67
CA PRO A 145 4.61 -12.48 1.78
C PRO A 145 4.24 -11.91 3.16
N GLU A 146 3.86 -10.63 3.20
CA GLU A 146 3.49 -9.90 4.41
C GLU A 146 2.23 -9.07 4.14
N PRO A 147 1.44 -8.77 5.18
CA PRO A 147 0.33 -7.84 5.06
C PRO A 147 0.81 -6.49 4.50
N PRO A 148 0.16 -5.93 3.47
CA PRO A 148 0.47 -4.59 3.02
C PRO A 148 0.17 -3.59 4.14
N VAL A 149 0.98 -2.54 4.25
CA VAL A 149 0.79 -1.46 5.23
C VAL A 149 -0.60 -0.81 5.08
N THR A 150 -1.03 -0.65 3.83
CA THR A 150 -2.38 -0.23 3.45
C THR A 150 -2.90 -1.19 2.37
N PRO A 151 -3.94 -1.97 2.67
CA PRO A 151 -4.56 -2.85 1.67
C PRO A 151 -5.12 -2.07 0.46
N ALA A 152 -5.11 -2.72 -0.71
CA ALA A 152 -5.79 -2.20 -1.90
C ALA A 152 -7.27 -1.88 -1.60
N GLY A 153 -7.77 -0.79 -2.19
CA GLY A 153 -9.16 -0.36 -2.00
C GLY A 153 -9.44 0.39 -0.70
N THR A 154 -8.47 0.56 0.21
CA THR A 154 -8.65 1.39 1.41
C THR A 154 -8.95 2.85 1.00
N PRO A 155 -10.09 3.44 1.44
CA PRO A 155 -10.43 4.81 1.10
C PRO A 155 -9.44 5.81 1.71
N GLY A 156 -8.90 6.69 0.86
CA GLY A 156 -7.98 7.74 1.27
C GLY A 156 -7.21 8.32 0.10
N LEU A 157 -6.32 9.25 0.42
CA LEU A 157 -5.49 9.97 -0.53
C LEU A 157 -4.08 9.39 -0.54
N LYS A 158 -3.56 9.08 -1.72
CA LYS A 158 -2.18 8.67 -1.94
C LYS A 158 -1.38 9.82 -2.52
N VAL A 159 -0.20 10.06 -1.96
CA VAL A 159 0.73 11.07 -2.46
C VAL A 159 2.13 10.47 -2.54
N GLU A 160 2.95 11.00 -3.43
CA GLU A 160 4.36 10.64 -3.50
C GLU A 160 5.20 11.73 -2.86
N LEU A 161 6.16 11.36 -2.01
CA LEU A 161 7.17 12.28 -1.51
C LEU A 161 8.51 11.99 -2.16
N VAL A 162 9.23 13.02 -2.54
CA VAL A 162 10.59 12.94 -3.10
C VAL A 162 11.54 13.69 -2.18
N GLY A 163 12.53 12.99 -1.65
CA GLY A 163 13.59 13.54 -0.81
C GLY A 163 14.98 13.25 -1.39
N ASP A 164 15.93 14.11 -1.07
CA ASP A 164 17.32 13.98 -1.53
C ASP A 164 18.08 12.90 -0.72
N GLU A 165 17.62 12.59 0.49
CA GLU A 165 18.25 11.63 1.41
C GLU A 165 17.23 10.64 1.98
N ALA A 166 17.70 9.45 2.38
CA ALA A 166 16.83 8.39 2.91
C ALA A 166 16.17 8.75 4.25
N GLY A 167 16.77 9.67 5.00
CA GLY A 167 16.33 10.01 6.35
C GLY A 167 16.16 8.77 7.25
N SER A 168 15.51 8.95 8.39
CA SER A 168 15.07 7.85 9.26
C SER A 168 13.60 7.49 9.01
N ILE A 169 13.19 7.40 7.75
CA ILE A 169 11.79 7.14 7.36
C ILE A 169 11.69 5.75 6.73
N SER A 170 10.83 4.90 7.29
CA SER A 170 10.59 3.53 6.87
C SER A 170 9.11 3.29 6.52
N ALA A 171 8.84 2.21 5.79
CA ALA A 171 7.47 1.75 5.56
C ALA A 171 6.79 1.43 6.90
N GLY A 172 5.55 1.90 7.08
CA GLY A 172 4.79 1.78 8.32
C GLY A 172 4.90 2.98 9.25
N ASP A 173 5.87 3.88 9.04
CA ASP A 173 6.02 5.08 9.86
C ASP A 173 4.79 6.01 9.73
N PRO A 174 4.43 6.74 10.79
CA PRO A 174 3.24 7.58 10.79
C PRO A 174 3.44 8.85 9.95
N VAL A 175 2.34 9.28 9.32
CA VAL A 175 2.21 10.61 8.72
C VAL A 175 1.40 11.47 9.67
N LEU A 176 1.95 12.62 10.03
CA LEU A 176 1.48 13.45 11.12
C LEU A 176 0.97 14.79 10.60
N HIS A 177 -0.17 15.23 11.16
CA HIS A 177 -0.62 16.61 11.07
C HIS A 177 -0.72 17.18 12.49
N LYS A 178 0.04 18.25 12.78
CA LYS A 178 0.09 18.85 14.13
C LYS A 178 0.38 17.83 15.25
N GLY A 179 1.21 16.82 14.95
CA GLY A 179 1.58 15.75 15.88
C GLY A 179 0.55 14.63 16.05
N TYR A 180 -0.59 14.70 15.35
CA TYR A 180 -1.59 13.64 15.33
C TYR A 180 -1.42 12.74 14.09
N PRO A 181 -1.44 11.40 14.22
CA PRO A 181 -1.32 10.49 13.09
C PRO A 181 -2.58 10.52 12.23
N VAL A 182 -2.41 10.82 10.94
CA VAL A 182 -3.47 10.93 9.94
C VAL A 182 -3.26 9.99 8.74
N GLY A 183 -2.16 9.25 8.75
CA GLY A 183 -1.75 8.40 7.65
C GLY A 183 -0.47 7.63 7.96
N ARG A 184 0.09 7.01 6.92
CA ARG A 184 1.25 6.13 7.02
C ARG A 184 2.09 6.11 5.74
N ILE A 185 3.38 5.85 5.88
CA ILE A 185 4.27 5.58 4.75
C ILE A 185 4.00 4.17 4.23
N GLU A 186 3.52 4.02 3.00
CA GLU A 186 3.29 2.72 2.35
C GLU A 186 4.60 2.06 1.90
N SER A 187 5.55 2.85 1.38
CA SER A 187 6.86 2.34 0.98
C SER A 187 7.92 3.44 0.93
N ALA A 188 9.19 3.05 1.05
CA ALA A 188 10.37 3.90 0.88
C ALA A 188 11.34 3.20 -0.08
N LYS A 189 11.71 3.86 -1.17
CA LYS A 189 12.58 3.28 -2.22
C LYS A 189 13.58 4.31 -2.73
N LEU A 190 14.81 3.87 -2.99
CA LEU A 190 15.79 4.66 -3.72
C LEU A 190 15.52 4.52 -5.22
N ASP A 191 15.34 5.65 -5.90
CA ASP A 191 15.38 5.71 -7.35
C ASP A 191 16.84 5.76 -7.79
N VAL A 192 17.34 4.64 -8.31
CA VAL A 192 18.76 4.48 -8.69
C VAL A 192 19.15 5.41 -9.84
N ALA A 193 18.21 5.83 -10.68
CA ALA A 193 18.51 6.68 -11.84
C ALA A 193 18.70 8.15 -11.44
N THR A 194 17.92 8.62 -10.46
CA THR A 194 17.97 10.01 -10.00
C THR A 194 18.71 10.18 -8.68
N GLU A 195 19.11 9.09 -8.03
CA GLU A 195 19.71 9.05 -6.69
C GLU A 195 18.83 9.71 -5.61
N THR A 196 17.51 9.80 -5.86
CA THR A 196 16.54 10.40 -4.94
C THR A 196 15.70 9.32 -4.25
N MET A 197 15.25 9.62 -3.04
CA MET A 197 14.36 8.76 -2.29
C MET A 197 12.90 9.08 -2.62
N ARG A 198 12.13 8.05 -2.94
CA ARG A 198 10.69 8.11 -3.21
C ARG A 198 9.93 7.39 -2.12
N TYR A 199 8.92 8.07 -1.58
CA TYR A 199 8.04 7.53 -0.56
C TYR A 199 6.62 7.52 -1.08
N ALA A 200 5.98 6.35 -1.06
CA ALA A 200 4.54 6.26 -1.26
C ALA A 200 3.87 6.51 0.09
N VAL A 201 2.93 7.45 0.14
CA VAL A 201 2.29 7.90 1.37
C VAL A 201 0.79 7.79 1.24
N PHE A 202 0.15 7.25 2.28
CA PHE A 202 -1.29 7.11 2.36
C PHE A 202 -1.83 7.96 3.51
N ILE A 203 -2.87 8.73 3.22
CA ILE A 203 -3.60 9.60 4.15
C ILE A 203 -5.04 9.10 4.19
N GLU A 204 -5.58 8.92 5.39
CA GLU A 204 -6.93 8.36 5.55
C GLU A 204 -8.00 9.32 5.01
N ALA A 205 -9.09 8.79 4.46
CA ALA A 205 -10.12 9.60 3.77
C ALA A 205 -10.71 10.73 4.64
N GLU A 206 -10.81 10.55 5.95
CA GLU A 206 -11.29 11.60 6.85
C GLU A 206 -10.34 12.81 6.97
N TYR A 207 -9.10 12.68 6.52
CA TYR A 207 -8.05 13.70 6.58
C TYR A 207 -7.55 14.16 5.21
N GLU A 208 -8.10 13.65 4.10
CA GLU A 208 -7.62 13.97 2.74
C GLU A 208 -7.64 15.48 2.45
N GLN A 209 -8.63 16.20 2.99
CA GLN A 209 -8.82 17.64 2.84
C GLN A 209 -7.72 18.49 3.53
N LEU A 210 -6.87 17.87 4.36
CA LEU A 210 -5.74 18.56 4.99
C LEU A 210 -4.55 18.73 4.03
N VAL A 211 -4.55 18.03 2.89
CA VAL A 211 -3.49 18.13 1.89
C VAL A 211 -3.96 18.91 0.68
N THR A 212 -3.28 20.02 0.44
CA THR A 212 -3.54 20.94 -0.66
C THR A 212 -2.25 21.16 -1.45
N SER A 213 -2.33 21.87 -2.58
CA SER A 213 -1.15 22.22 -3.37
C SER A 213 -0.13 23.12 -2.62
N SER A 214 -0.55 23.79 -1.54
CA SER A 214 0.34 24.56 -0.66
C SER A 214 0.97 23.75 0.48
N THR A 215 0.52 22.51 0.69
CA THR A 215 1.07 21.66 1.75
C THR A 215 2.55 21.39 1.52
N ARG A 216 3.31 21.36 2.61
CA ARG A 216 4.72 21.00 2.64
C ARG A 216 4.93 19.87 3.64
N PHE A 217 5.79 18.93 3.27
CA PHE A 217 6.11 17.74 4.06
C PHE A 217 7.55 17.83 4.56
N TRP A 218 7.78 17.51 5.82
CA TRP A 218 9.14 17.47 6.39
C TRP A 218 9.34 16.22 7.22
N ASN A 219 10.59 15.78 7.31
CA ASN A 219 10.96 14.72 8.21
C ASN A 219 10.76 15.18 9.67
N ALA A 220 9.93 14.47 10.42
CA ALA A 220 9.68 14.74 11.84
C ALA A 220 10.71 14.02 12.75
N SER A 221 11.58 13.21 12.16
CA SER A 221 12.61 12.40 12.84
C SER A 221 13.87 13.24 13.02
N GLY A 222 14.27 13.50 14.26
CA GLY A 222 15.56 14.11 14.57
C GLY A 222 15.53 15.09 15.73
N PHE A 223 16.64 15.13 16.47
CA PHE A 223 16.91 16.18 17.43
C PHE A 223 17.51 17.39 16.70
N THR A 224 16.76 18.47 16.51
CA THR A 224 17.36 19.76 16.11
C THR A 224 17.78 20.52 17.36
N PHE A 225 19.08 20.49 17.68
CA PHE A 225 19.66 21.30 18.74
C PHE A 225 20.02 22.68 18.19
N ASN A 226 19.15 23.67 18.39
CA ASN A 226 19.42 25.05 18.01
C ASN A 226 19.98 25.80 19.23
N ALA A 227 21.30 26.03 19.23
CA ALA A 227 21.94 26.94 20.16
C ALA A 227 22.07 28.32 19.50
N THR A 228 21.19 29.25 19.88
CA THR A 228 21.23 30.63 19.38
C THR A 228 21.93 31.55 20.39
N ALA A 229 22.45 32.69 19.92
CA ALA A 229 23.07 33.70 20.79
C ALA A 229 22.08 34.25 21.85
N ASP A 230 20.77 34.12 21.62
CA ASP A 230 19.69 34.52 22.53
C ASP A 230 19.37 33.50 23.64
N GLY A 231 20.03 32.33 23.65
CA GLY A 231 19.84 31.28 24.65
C GLY A 231 19.46 29.91 24.06
N ILE A 232 19.09 28.98 24.94
CA ILE A 232 18.65 27.63 24.58
C ILE A 232 17.12 27.62 24.48
N GLN A 233 16.59 27.48 23.25
CA GLN A 233 15.16 27.28 23.02
C GLN A 233 14.89 25.80 22.82
N LEU A 234 14.22 25.18 23.79
CA LEU A 234 13.90 23.75 23.78
C LEU A 234 12.45 23.55 23.37
N GLU A 235 12.21 23.34 22.07
CA GLU A 235 10.90 22.92 21.56
C GLU A 235 10.73 21.42 21.79
N ALA A 236 10.25 21.06 22.98
CA ALA A 236 9.86 19.69 23.29
C ALA A 236 8.53 19.37 22.60
N GLY A 237 8.60 18.92 21.35
CA GLY A 237 7.54 18.10 20.77
C GLY A 237 7.29 16.87 21.65
N SER A 238 6.12 16.24 21.51
CA SER A 238 5.79 15.07 22.33
C SER A 238 6.90 14.01 22.18
N ILE A 239 7.43 13.51 23.30
CA ILE A 239 8.49 12.49 23.32
C ILE A 239 8.07 11.24 22.53
N MET A 240 6.76 10.96 22.42
CA MET A 240 6.23 9.85 21.61
C MET A 240 6.41 10.09 20.10
N THR A 241 6.29 11.33 19.64
CA THR A 241 6.51 11.71 18.23
C THR A 241 8.00 11.63 17.85
N LEU A 242 8.88 11.95 18.81
CA LEU A 242 10.34 11.89 18.61
C LEU A 242 10.88 10.45 18.54
N LEU A 243 10.21 9.49 19.19
CA LEU A 243 10.65 8.08 19.25
C LEU A 243 10.09 7.22 18.11
N ALA A 244 8.93 7.57 17.55
CA ALA A 244 8.30 6.81 16.47
C ALA A 244 8.85 7.15 15.08
N GLY A 245 9.55 8.28 14.93
CA GLY A 245 9.93 8.80 13.62
C GLY A 245 8.71 9.19 12.77
N GLY A 246 8.95 9.49 11.50
CA GLY A 246 7.91 9.68 10.49
C GLY A 246 7.95 11.03 9.77
N VAL A 247 6.86 11.34 9.08
CA VAL A 247 6.72 12.54 8.25
C VAL A 247 5.63 13.42 8.82
N SER A 248 5.87 14.72 8.93
CA SER A 248 4.85 15.70 9.30
C SER A 248 4.57 16.63 8.12
N PHE A 249 3.36 17.16 8.07
CA PHE A 249 3.00 18.15 7.06
C PHE A 249 2.15 19.30 7.60
N GLY A 250 2.14 20.39 6.84
CA GLY A 250 1.38 21.58 7.14
C GLY A 250 1.53 22.64 6.05
N GLU A 251 0.79 23.73 6.21
CA GLU A 251 0.89 24.88 5.33
C GLU A 251 1.91 25.88 5.89
N PRO A 252 2.81 26.43 5.05
CA PRO A 252 3.71 27.49 5.48
C PRO A 252 2.94 28.75 5.90
N SER A 253 3.46 29.46 6.90
CA SER A 253 2.82 30.69 7.39
C SER A 253 2.81 31.78 6.32
N GLY A 254 1.64 32.40 6.09
CA GLY A 254 1.50 33.52 5.15
C GLY A 254 1.30 33.14 3.68
N VAL A 255 1.18 31.84 3.36
CA VAL A 255 0.81 31.36 2.03
C VAL A 255 -0.72 31.26 1.95
N ARG A 256 -1.30 31.56 0.77
CA ARG A 256 -2.73 31.35 0.55
C ARG A 256 -3.05 29.84 0.57
N PRO A 257 -4.21 29.43 1.10
CA PRO A 257 -4.64 28.04 1.01
C PRO A 257 -4.56 27.54 -0.43
N GLY A 258 -3.95 26.38 -0.60
CA GLY A 258 -3.82 25.71 -1.88
C GLY A 258 -5.14 25.15 -2.39
N GLU A 259 -5.11 24.66 -3.61
CA GLU A 259 -6.23 23.94 -4.22
C GLU A 259 -6.18 22.46 -3.81
N GLU A 260 -7.33 21.80 -3.95
CA GLU A 260 -7.45 20.35 -3.79
C GLU A 260 -6.53 19.64 -4.80
N ILE A 261 -5.89 18.57 -4.35
CA ILE A 261 -4.96 17.81 -5.17
C ILE A 261 -5.59 16.53 -5.70
N VAL A 262 -4.99 15.98 -6.75
CA VAL A 262 -5.37 14.67 -7.29
C VAL A 262 -4.54 13.57 -6.65
N ASP A 263 -5.09 12.36 -6.62
CA ASP A 263 -4.39 11.17 -6.17
C ASP A 263 -3.08 10.96 -6.96
N GLY A 264 -2.02 10.58 -6.25
CA GLY A 264 -0.67 10.41 -6.82
C GLY A 264 0.13 11.71 -7.02
N THR A 265 -0.35 12.86 -6.52
CA THR A 265 0.41 14.12 -6.58
C THR A 265 1.74 13.98 -5.84
N SER A 266 2.82 14.51 -6.44
CA SER A 266 4.17 14.46 -5.88
C SER A 266 4.53 15.73 -5.11
N PHE A 267 5.17 15.59 -3.95
CA PHE A 267 5.65 16.68 -3.11
C PHE A 267 7.13 16.50 -2.76
N LYS A 268 7.81 17.63 -2.50
CA LYS A 268 9.16 17.61 -1.92
C LYS A 268 9.08 17.26 -0.42
N LEU A 269 9.91 16.32 0.00
CA LEU A 269 10.18 16.04 1.41
C LEU A 269 11.37 16.90 1.87
N TYR A 270 11.11 17.81 2.80
CA TYR A 270 12.14 18.64 3.40
C TYR A 270 12.85 17.89 4.54
N PRO A 271 14.14 18.13 4.76
CA PRO A 271 14.91 17.44 5.82
C PRO A 271 14.42 17.81 7.23
N ASP A 272 13.87 19.01 7.42
CA ASP A 272 13.37 19.50 8.71
C ASP A 272 12.34 20.62 8.52
N TYR A 273 11.60 20.95 9.60
CA TYR A 273 10.60 22.04 9.59
C TYR A 273 11.20 23.42 9.28
N PRO A 274 12.35 23.84 9.86
CA PRO A 274 13.00 25.09 9.48
C PRO A 274 13.24 25.23 7.97
N SER A 275 13.58 24.15 7.28
CA SER A 275 13.87 24.11 5.84
C SER A 275 12.64 24.36 4.97
N VAL A 276 11.43 24.06 5.46
CA VAL A 276 10.17 24.39 4.77
C VAL A 276 10.03 25.88 4.55
N ASN A 277 10.48 26.68 5.52
CA ASN A 277 10.40 28.14 5.48
C ASN A 277 11.66 28.81 4.91
N ARG A 278 12.68 28.03 4.51
CA ARG A 278 13.93 28.58 3.94
C ARG A 278 13.76 29.14 2.52
N GLU A 279 12.57 29.07 1.93
CA GLU A 279 12.27 29.73 0.65
C GLU A 279 10.93 30.50 0.69
N PRO A 280 11.01 31.83 0.76
CA PRO A 280 10.15 32.66 -0.09
C PRO A 280 10.88 33.86 -0.71
N TYR A 281 12.19 33.78 -0.99
CA TYR A 281 12.85 34.76 -1.86
C TYR A 281 13.13 34.11 -3.22
N ARG A 282 12.18 34.27 -4.14
CA ARG A 282 12.32 33.86 -5.56
C ARG A 282 13.44 34.62 -6.28
N GLU A 283 13.95 35.68 -5.67
CA GLU A 283 15.06 36.48 -6.18
C GLU A 283 16.13 36.58 -5.08
N VAL A 284 17.04 35.60 -5.08
CA VAL A 284 18.28 35.69 -4.33
C VAL A 284 19.28 36.42 -5.23
N VAL A 285 19.91 37.46 -4.69
CA VAL A 285 21.04 38.11 -5.36
C VAL A 285 22.29 37.65 -4.62
N GLU A 286 23.09 36.84 -5.31
CA GLU A 286 24.39 36.39 -4.79
C GLU A 286 25.37 37.56 -4.77
N TYR A 287 26.08 37.71 -3.67
CA TYR A 287 27.15 38.68 -3.51
C TYR A 287 28.43 37.97 -3.07
N VAL A 288 29.52 38.26 -3.76
CA VAL A 288 30.85 37.81 -3.35
C VAL A 288 31.52 38.93 -2.56
N LEU A 289 31.90 38.62 -1.32
CA LEU A 289 32.60 39.54 -0.43
C LEU A 289 34.01 39.03 -0.18
N ARG A 290 35.01 39.85 -0.49
CA ARG A 290 36.41 39.57 -0.17
C ARG A 290 36.79 40.30 1.10
N PHE A 291 37.27 39.57 2.09
CA PHE A 291 37.74 40.14 3.35
C PHE A 291 39.27 40.10 3.39
N ASP A 292 39.89 41.27 3.59
CA ASP A 292 41.33 41.38 3.83
C ASP A 292 41.73 41.01 5.27
N GLN A 293 40.73 40.74 6.13
CA GLN A 293 40.90 40.37 7.52
C GLN A 293 40.47 38.92 7.76
N SER A 294 40.93 38.35 8.88
CA SER A 294 40.55 36.98 9.24
C SER A 294 39.04 36.87 9.44
N ILE A 295 38.43 35.98 8.66
CA ILE A 295 37.01 35.57 8.78
C ILE A 295 36.82 34.45 9.81
N ARG A 296 37.75 34.32 10.78
CA ARG A 296 37.69 33.28 11.81
C ARG A 296 36.37 33.38 12.58
N GLY A 297 35.59 32.30 12.57
CA GLY A 297 34.29 32.21 13.24
C GLY A 297 33.09 32.47 12.32
N LEU A 298 33.31 32.85 11.06
CA LEU A 298 32.28 32.81 10.04
C LEU A 298 32.03 31.36 9.63
N THR A 299 30.76 30.97 9.55
CA THR A 299 30.32 29.63 9.12
C THR A 299 29.27 29.74 8.03
N GLU A 300 29.17 28.72 7.19
CA GLU A 300 28.03 28.56 6.28
C GLU A 300 26.72 28.61 7.07
N GLY A 301 25.72 29.28 6.49
CA GLY A 301 24.42 29.53 7.10
C GLY A 301 24.37 30.70 8.11
N ALA A 302 25.49 31.35 8.44
CA ALA A 302 25.50 32.52 9.33
C ALA A 302 24.65 33.66 8.76
N PRO A 303 23.87 34.39 9.58
CA PRO A 303 22.98 35.44 9.10
C PRO A 303 23.79 36.66 8.62
N VAL A 304 23.39 37.21 7.47
CA VAL A 304 23.80 38.54 7.01
C VAL A 304 22.75 39.51 7.49
N GLU A 305 23.16 40.50 8.29
CA GLU A 305 22.23 41.45 8.92
C GLU A 305 22.44 42.88 8.42
N TYR A 306 21.33 43.58 8.24
CA TYR A 306 21.32 45.03 8.04
C TYR A 306 20.57 45.68 9.19
N ARG A 307 21.29 46.47 10.00
CA ARG A 307 20.72 47.16 11.18
C ARG A 307 20.01 46.22 12.16
N GLY A 308 20.55 45.02 12.36
CA GLY A 308 19.99 44.00 13.26
C GLY A 308 18.78 43.26 12.69
N ILE A 309 18.49 43.45 11.40
CA ILE A 309 17.47 42.68 10.68
C ILE A 309 18.19 41.68 9.77
N PRO A 310 17.92 40.37 9.88
CA PRO A 310 18.46 39.38 8.96
C PRO A 310 17.97 39.65 7.53
N VAL A 311 18.90 39.88 6.61
CA VAL A 311 18.64 40.16 5.19
C VAL A 311 19.21 39.09 4.25
N GLY A 312 20.02 38.17 4.75
CA GLY A 312 20.59 37.08 3.96
C GLY A 312 21.31 36.06 4.82
N ARG A 313 22.06 35.15 4.19
CA ARG A 313 22.92 34.17 4.86
C ARG A 313 24.20 33.96 4.06
N VAL A 314 25.26 33.52 4.75
CA VAL A 314 26.49 33.03 4.11
C VAL A 314 26.18 31.68 3.46
N GLU A 315 26.40 31.57 2.16
CA GLU A 315 26.18 30.34 1.40
C GLU A 315 27.41 29.43 1.40
N ASP A 316 28.56 29.99 1.04
CA ASP A 316 29.84 29.26 0.94
C ASP A 316 31.01 30.17 1.40
N ILE A 317 32.11 29.54 1.83
CA ILE A 317 33.34 30.22 2.25
C ILE A 317 34.52 29.66 1.45
N LEU A 318 34.90 30.42 0.42
CA LEU A 318 36.08 30.10 -0.38
C LEU A 318 37.35 30.59 0.32
N ILE A 319 38.26 29.67 0.61
CA ILE A 319 39.63 30.02 1.03
C ILE A 319 40.48 30.08 -0.23
N GLU A 320 41.00 31.27 -0.54
CA GLU A 320 42.02 31.41 -1.57
C GLU A 320 43.29 30.74 -1.04
N ASP A 321 43.66 29.59 -1.61
CA ASP A 321 44.90 28.90 -1.28
C ASP A 321 46.07 29.85 -1.54
N LEU A 322 46.67 30.36 -0.47
CA LEU A 322 47.86 31.20 -0.55
C LEU A 322 49.03 30.35 -1.05
N SER A 323 49.29 30.39 -2.36
CA SER A 323 50.56 29.97 -2.98
C SER A 323 51.64 31.02 -2.82
#